data_AF-A0A850DHU5-F1
#
_entry.id   AF-A0A850DHU5-F1
#
_cell.length_a   1.000
_cell.length_b   1.000
_cell.length_c   1.000
_cell.angle_alpha   90.00
_cell.angle_beta   90.00
_cell.angle_gamma   90.00
#
_symmetry.space_group_name_H-M   'P 1'
#
loop_
_entity.id
_entity.type
_entity.pdbx_description
1 polymer ?
#
loop_
_entity_poly.entity_id
_entity_poly.type
_entity_poly.pdbx_seq_one_letter_code
_entity_poly.pdbx_strand_id
1 'polypeptide(L)'
;MSPPNAALLAHGCWLIGAALLLRGPIERALRRPRVWTAVVAANGLAMTAFLWHLTALFAVQGTLVAAGAPGPAVGSWVWWATRPALLAGYAAVTVLLIAAFRRVDRPSRPLGPPPGAARSAAGMVLGVIAVLGFSAVGFGGVLAGRTATMVVLPVTPLRCLALLAAAALLLRLAPAARAARR
;
A
#
# COMPACT_ATOMS: atom_id res chain seq x y z
N MET A 1 22.33 -7.61 3.49
CA MET A 1 22.38 -6.49 2.52
C MET A 1 23.23 -6.97 1.37
N SER A 2 22.61 -7.45 0.28
CA SER A 2 23.36 -7.90 -0.90
C SER A 2 24.07 -6.68 -1.52
N PRO A 3 25.33 -6.78 -1.94
CA PRO A 3 26.08 -5.65 -2.49
C PRO A 3 25.38 -5.06 -3.73
N PRO A 4 25.61 -3.79 -4.09
CA PRO A 4 25.12 -3.21 -5.33
C PRO A 4 25.67 -4.03 -6.51
N ASN A 5 24.86 -4.98 -6.99
CA ASN A 5 25.24 -5.83 -8.11
C ASN A 5 25.24 -5.01 -9.40
N ALA A 6 26.26 -5.18 -10.23
CA ALA A 6 26.33 -4.59 -11.57
C ALA A 6 25.06 -4.85 -12.39
N ALA A 7 24.34 -5.94 -12.11
CA ALA A 7 23.03 -6.24 -12.68
C ALA A 7 21.96 -5.17 -12.39
N LEU A 8 21.89 -4.63 -11.16
CA LEU A 8 20.93 -3.57 -10.82
C LEU A 8 21.31 -2.26 -11.51
N LEU A 9 22.60 -1.96 -11.59
CA LEU A 9 23.09 -0.78 -12.33
C LEU A 9 22.75 -0.89 -13.81
N ALA A 10 23.08 -2.03 -14.44
CA ALA A 10 22.76 -2.29 -15.84
C ALA A 10 21.25 -2.22 -16.11
N HIS A 11 20.43 -2.75 -15.21
CA HIS A 11 18.98 -2.66 -15.30
C HIS A 11 18.49 -1.20 -15.20
N GLY A 12 19.02 -0.42 -14.26
CA GLY A 12 18.73 1.00 -14.14
C GLY A 12 19.10 1.78 -15.41
N CYS A 13 20.30 1.57 -15.94
CA CYS A 13 20.75 2.16 -17.20
C CYS A 13 19.83 1.77 -18.38
N TRP A 14 19.43 0.50 -18.44
CA TRP A 14 18.50 0.02 -19.47
C TRP A 14 17.13 0.70 -19.37
N LEU A 15 16.55 0.82 -18.16
CA LEU A 15 15.29 1.51 -17.94
C LEU A 15 15.36 2.98 -18.32
N ILE A 16 16.46 3.66 -18.00
CA ILE A 16 16.68 5.07 -18.38
C ILE A 16 16.77 5.19 -19.90
N GLY A 17 17.56 4.34 -20.56
CA GLY A 17 17.68 4.32 -22.02
C GLY A 17 16.33 4.06 -22.70
N ALA A 18 15.57 3.08 -22.21
CA ALA A 18 14.23 2.78 -22.71
C ALA A 18 13.26 3.98 -22.53
N ALA A 19 13.31 4.66 -21.38
CA ALA A 19 12.50 5.84 -21.13
C ALA A 19 12.85 7.00 -22.08
N LEU A 20 14.14 7.22 -22.36
CA LEU A 20 14.60 8.23 -23.32
C LEU A 20 14.18 7.90 -24.75
N LEU A 21 14.25 6.63 -25.16
CA LEU A 21 13.76 6.17 -26.47
C LEU A 21 12.25 6.37 -26.63
N LEU A 22 11.49 6.11 -25.55
CA LEU A 22 10.03 6.28 -25.53
C LEU A 22 9.57 7.72 -25.34
N ARG A 23 10.48 8.66 -25.03
CA ARG A 23 10.15 10.08 -24.80
C ARG A 23 9.39 10.71 -25.98
N GLY A 24 9.93 10.58 -27.19
CA GLY A 24 9.31 11.14 -28.41
C GLY A 24 7.87 10.65 -28.67
N PRO A 25 7.58 9.33 -28.68
CA PRO A 25 6.21 8.85 -28.84
C PRO A 25 5.30 9.22 -27.66
N ILE A 26 5.80 9.20 -26.41
CA ILE A 26 5.01 9.57 -25.23
C ILE A 26 4.61 11.05 -25.28
N GLU A 27 5.53 11.96 -25.61
CA GLU A 27 5.25 13.38 -25.76
C GLU A 27 4.18 13.63 -26.84
N ARG A 28 4.26 12.93 -27.98
CA ARG A 28 3.22 12.99 -29.03
C ARG A 28 1.87 12.48 -28.55
N ALA A 29 1.85 11.40 -27.75
CA ALA A 29 0.61 10.87 -27.19
C ALA A 29 -0.01 11.84 -26.16
N LEU A 30 0.81 12.47 -25.31
CA LEU A 30 0.39 13.41 -24.26
C LEU A 30 -0.20 14.72 -24.82
N ARG A 31 0.13 15.11 -26.07
CA ARG A 31 -0.54 16.23 -26.75
C ARG A 31 -2.05 15.99 -26.95
N ARG A 32 -2.53 14.75 -26.87
CA ARG A 32 -3.95 14.42 -26.99
C ARG A 32 -4.63 14.64 -25.63
N PRO A 33 -5.70 15.47 -25.55
CA PRO A 33 -6.39 15.76 -24.29
C PRO A 33 -6.85 14.50 -23.53
N ARG A 34 -7.35 13.48 -24.24
CA ARG A 34 -7.79 12.22 -23.63
C ARG A 34 -6.67 11.48 -22.90
N VAL A 35 -5.46 11.47 -23.45
CA VAL A 35 -4.29 10.81 -22.84
C VAL A 35 -3.84 11.61 -21.62
N TRP A 36 -3.79 12.93 -21.73
CA TRP A 36 -3.47 13.80 -20.61
C TRP A 36 -4.46 13.64 -19.45
N THR A 37 -5.77 13.65 -19.73
CA THR A 37 -6.81 13.42 -18.71
C THR A 37 -6.67 12.07 -18.04
N ALA A 38 -6.34 11.01 -18.80
CA ALA A 38 -6.09 9.69 -18.23
C ALA A 38 -4.88 9.69 -17.27
N VAL A 39 -3.80 10.39 -17.61
CA VAL A 39 -2.61 10.54 -16.74
C VAL A 39 -2.95 11.28 -15.46
N VAL A 40 -3.69 12.40 -15.54
CA VAL A 40 -4.12 13.16 -14.36
C VAL A 40 -5.03 12.32 -13.46
N ALA A 41 -5.96 11.57 -14.05
CA ALA A 41 -6.82 10.64 -13.31
C ALA A 41 -6.01 9.51 -12.65
N ALA A 42 -5.05 8.93 -13.37
CA ALA A 42 -4.17 7.89 -12.84
C ALA A 42 -3.30 8.41 -11.69
N ASN A 43 -2.79 9.64 -11.78
CA ASN A 43 -2.04 10.28 -10.70
C ASN A 43 -2.87 10.39 -9.41
N GLY A 44 -4.16 10.71 -9.53
CA GLY A 44 -5.09 10.72 -8.39
C GLY A 44 -5.30 9.34 -7.74
N LEU A 45 -5.00 8.25 -8.45
CA LEU A 45 -5.09 6.87 -7.93
C LEU A 45 -3.73 6.29 -7.55
N ALA A 46 -2.62 6.93 -7.91
CA ALA A 46 -1.27 6.38 -7.75
C ALA A 46 -0.93 6.11 -6.28
N MET A 47 -1.29 7.01 -5.37
CA MET A 47 -1.07 6.80 -3.93
C MET A 47 -1.90 5.64 -3.38
N THR A 48 -3.19 5.57 -3.70
CA THR A 48 -4.04 4.44 -3.29
C THR A 48 -3.50 3.13 -3.86
N ALA A 49 -3.17 3.09 -5.16
CA ALA A 49 -2.58 1.91 -5.79
C ALA A 49 -1.29 1.48 -5.08
N PHE A 50 -0.41 2.43 -4.75
CA PHE A 50 0.83 2.16 -4.01
C PHE A 50 0.57 1.60 -2.61
N LEU A 51 -0.45 2.06 -1.89
CA LEU A 51 -0.79 1.52 -0.57
C LEU A 51 -1.35 0.09 -0.65
N TRP A 52 -2.13 -0.23 -1.68
CA TRP A 52 -2.89 -1.47 -1.75
C TRP A 52 -2.27 -2.57 -2.61
N HIS A 53 -1.27 -2.28 -3.45
CA HIS A 53 -0.69 -3.28 -4.36
C HIS A 53 0.03 -4.44 -3.64
N LEU A 54 0.72 -4.17 -2.51
CA LEU A 54 1.34 -5.24 -1.72
C LEU A 54 0.29 -6.13 -1.07
N THR A 55 -0.80 -5.55 -0.58
CA THR A 55 -1.95 -6.30 -0.05
C THR A 55 -2.57 -7.18 -1.13
N ALA A 56 -2.75 -6.66 -2.35
CA ALA A 56 -3.24 -7.44 -3.49
C ALA A 56 -2.29 -8.60 -3.84
N LEU A 57 -0.97 -8.35 -3.83
CA LEU A 57 0.03 -9.37 -4.06
C LEU A 57 -0.06 -10.48 -3.01
N PHE A 58 -0.12 -10.14 -1.72
CA PHE A 58 -0.25 -11.12 -0.65
C PHE A 58 -1.58 -11.87 -0.68
N ALA A 59 -2.68 -11.21 -1.03
CA ALA A 59 -3.98 -11.85 -1.16
C ALA A 59 -3.95 -12.91 -2.27
N VAL A 60 -3.51 -12.55 -3.48
CA VAL A 60 -3.45 -13.48 -4.60
C VAL A 60 -2.46 -14.61 -4.33
N GLN A 61 -1.25 -14.31 -3.84
CA GLN A 61 -0.28 -15.35 -3.49
C GLN A 61 -0.79 -16.26 -2.37
N GLY A 62 -1.41 -15.70 -1.33
CA GLY A 62 -2.03 -16.45 -0.25
C GLY A 62 -3.12 -17.40 -0.76
N THR A 63 -3.97 -16.95 -1.68
CA THR A 63 -5.00 -17.81 -2.29
C THR A 63 -4.40 -18.94 -3.12
N LEU A 64 -3.33 -18.70 -3.88
CA LEU A 64 -2.65 -19.72 -4.68
C LEU A 64 -1.97 -20.77 -3.79
N VAL A 65 -1.34 -20.34 -2.69
CA VAL A 65 -0.75 -21.25 -1.70
C VAL A 65 -1.82 -22.07 -0.99
N ALA A 66 -2.93 -21.44 -0.57
CA ALA A 66 -4.04 -22.14 0.08
C ALA A 66 -4.73 -23.15 -0.86
N ALA A 67 -4.78 -22.86 -2.16
CA ALA A 67 -5.27 -23.77 -3.19
C ALA A 67 -4.30 -24.92 -3.49
N GLY A 68 -3.13 -24.98 -2.85
CA GLY A 68 -2.14 -26.02 -3.05
C GLY A 68 -1.56 -26.04 -4.46
N ALA A 69 -1.50 -24.90 -5.14
CA ALA A 69 -0.96 -24.78 -6.50
C ALA A 69 0.56 -24.51 -6.44
N PRO A 70 1.44 -25.53 -6.53
CA PRO A 70 2.87 -25.30 -6.59
C PRO A 70 3.18 -24.47 -7.83
N GLY A 71 3.94 -23.38 -7.65
CA GLY A 71 4.33 -22.54 -8.77
C GLY A 71 5.08 -23.34 -9.83
N PRO A 72 4.89 -23.05 -11.13
CA PRO A 72 5.58 -23.75 -12.20
C PRO A 72 7.10 -23.59 -12.07
N ALA A 73 7.85 -24.58 -12.55
CA ALA A 73 9.32 -24.57 -12.52
C ALA A 73 9.86 -23.26 -13.11
N VAL A 74 10.72 -22.58 -12.37
CA VAL A 74 11.27 -21.27 -12.75
C VAL A 74 12.01 -21.38 -14.08
N GLY A 75 11.72 -20.48 -15.02
CA GLY A 75 12.33 -20.46 -16.35
C GLY A 75 11.68 -21.40 -17.38
N SER A 76 10.66 -22.18 -17.00
CA SER A 76 9.89 -22.99 -17.96
C SER A 76 8.96 -22.14 -18.85
N TRP A 77 8.53 -22.69 -19.98
CA TRP A 77 7.51 -22.05 -20.82
C TRP A 77 6.19 -21.84 -20.08
N VAL A 78 5.78 -22.80 -19.26
CA VAL A 78 4.58 -22.71 -18.42
C VAL A 78 4.69 -21.57 -17.41
N TRP A 79 5.89 -21.33 -16.86
CA TRP A 79 6.15 -20.18 -15.99
C TRP A 79 5.92 -18.86 -16.73
N TRP A 80 6.45 -18.71 -17.95
CA TRP A 80 6.24 -17.51 -18.76
C TRP A 80 4.78 -17.31 -19.15
N ALA A 81 4.06 -18.37 -19.50
CA ALA A 81 2.65 -18.30 -19.86
C ALA A 81 1.75 -17.92 -18.67
N THR A 82 2.10 -18.37 -17.46
CA THR A 82 1.31 -18.08 -16.25
C THR A 82 1.56 -16.67 -15.71
N ARG A 83 2.75 -16.06 -15.93
CA ARG A 83 3.05 -14.72 -15.41
C ARG A 83 2.08 -13.62 -15.86
N PRO A 84 1.72 -13.49 -17.15
CA PRO A 84 0.74 -12.50 -17.59
C PRO A 84 -0.62 -12.65 -16.91
N ALA A 85 -1.13 -13.88 -16.79
CA ALA A 85 -2.39 -14.16 -16.11
C ALA A 85 -2.33 -13.76 -14.62
N LEU A 86 -1.19 -14.03 -13.99
CA LEU A 86 -0.95 -13.75 -12.58
C LEU A 86 -0.79 -12.24 -12.33
N LEU A 87 -0.11 -11.51 -13.23
CA LEU A 87 -0.05 -10.05 -13.24
C LEU A 87 -1.43 -9.42 -13.45
N ALA A 88 -2.24 -9.99 -14.35
CA ALA A 88 -3.62 -9.54 -14.55
C ALA A 88 -4.47 -9.75 -13.28
N GLY A 89 -4.30 -10.87 -12.57
CA GLY A 89 -4.91 -11.13 -11.28
C GLY A 89 -4.54 -10.07 -10.23
N TYR A 90 -3.25 -9.76 -10.09
CA TYR A 90 -2.80 -8.68 -9.18
C TYR A 90 -3.39 -7.32 -9.55
N ALA A 91 -3.41 -6.98 -10.83
CA ALA A 91 -3.98 -5.73 -11.31
C ALA A 91 -5.49 -5.67 -11.01
N ALA A 92 -6.22 -6.75 -11.25
CA ALA A 92 -7.66 -6.83 -10.98
C ALA A 92 -7.98 -6.63 -9.49
N VAL A 93 -7.27 -7.33 -8.60
CA VAL A 93 -7.44 -7.19 -7.15
C VAL A 93 -7.05 -5.78 -6.70
N THR A 94 -5.98 -5.21 -7.24
CA THR A 94 -5.56 -3.84 -6.94
C THR A 94 -6.62 -2.83 -7.36
N VAL A 95 -7.20 -2.97 -8.56
CA VAL A 95 -8.30 -2.11 -9.05
C VAL A 95 -9.53 -2.25 -8.16
N LEU A 96 -9.86 -3.46 -7.71
CA LEU A 96 -10.98 -3.70 -6.78
C LEU A 96 -10.74 -3.00 -5.44
N LEU A 97 -9.54 -3.11 -4.88
CA LEU A 97 -9.16 -2.43 -3.63
C LEU A 97 -9.20 -0.90 -3.80
N ILE A 98 -8.64 -0.38 -4.89
CA ILE A 98 -8.73 1.05 -5.21
C ILE A 98 -10.20 1.49 -5.28
N ALA A 99 -11.06 0.73 -5.95
CA ALA A 99 -12.48 1.05 -6.07
C ALA A 99 -13.18 1.10 -4.69
N ALA A 100 -12.86 0.14 -3.81
CA ALA A 100 -13.40 0.09 -2.45
C ALA A 100 -12.90 1.24 -1.56
N PHE A 101 -11.59 1.55 -1.61
CA PHE A 101 -10.93 2.48 -0.69
C PHE A 101 -10.82 3.92 -1.21
N ARG A 102 -11.10 4.17 -2.50
CA ARG A 102 -11.16 5.52 -3.09
C ARG A 102 -12.05 6.49 -2.34
N ARG A 103 -13.10 6.00 -1.67
CA ARG A 103 -14.00 6.87 -0.90
C ARG A 103 -13.37 7.34 0.40
N VAL A 104 -12.51 6.53 1.01
CA VAL A 104 -11.82 6.82 2.27
C VAL A 104 -10.58 7.68 2.03
N ASP A 105 -9.89 7.46 0.92
CA ASP A 105 -8.67 8.19 0.55
C ASP A 105 -8.95 9.59 -0.04
N ARG A 106 -10.22 10.00 -0.18
CA ARG A 106 -10.53 11.35 -0.67
C ARG A 106 -10.09 12.40 0.36
N PRO A 107 -9.16 13.30 0.00
CA PRO A 107 -8.74 14.36 0.91
C PRO A 107 -9.95 15.21 1.30
N SER A 108 -10.31 15.16 2.58
CA SER A 108 -11.34 16.03 3.14
C SER A 108 -10.72 17.39 3.34
N ARG A 109 -11.22 18.42 2.64
CA ARG A 109 -10.74 19.80 2.79
C ARG A 109 -11.06 20.28 4.21
N PRO A 110 -10.07 20.54 5.08
CA PRO A 110 -10.36 21.04 6.42
C PRO A 110 -10.87 22.49 6.30
N LEU A 111 -12.05 22.77 6.85
CA LEU A 111 -12.68 24.10 6.85
C LEU A 111 -12.39 24.89 8.14
N GLY A 112 -11.32 24.57 8.88
CA GLY A 112 -10.91 25.28 10.08
C GLY A 112 -10.07 24.42 11.03
N PRO A 113 -9.51 25.02 12.11
CA PRO A 113 -8.82 24.25 13.15
C PRO A 113 -9.80 23.27 13.81
N PRO A 114 -9.51 21.96 13.84
CA PRO A 114 -10.44 20.98 14.38
C PRO A 114 -10.57 21.15 15.90
N PRO A 115 -11.80 21.20 16.46
CA PRO A 115 -11.98 21.15 17.91
C PRO A 115 -11.43 19.82 18.44
N GLY A 116 -10.48 19.88 19.38
CA GLY A 116 -9.81 18.70 19.94
C GLY A 116 -8.46 18.34 19.33
N ALA A 117 -7.70 19.33 18.82
CA ALA A 117 -6.35 19.15 18.26
C ALA A 117 -5.41 18.27 19.10
N ALA A 118 -5.47 18.37 20.44
CA ALA A 118 -4.69 17.52 21.34
C ALA A 118 -5.08 16.03 21.28
N ARG A 119 -6.37 15.71 21.10
CA ARG A 119 -6.85 14.32 20.92
C ARG A 119 -6.49 13.77 19.55
N SER A 120 -6.55 14.59 18.50
CA SER A 120 -6.10 14.20 17.16
C SER A 120 -4.59 13.98 17.12
N ALA A 121 -3.81 14.82 17.81
CA ALA A 121 -2.37 14.66 17.97
C ALA A 121 -2.04 13.36 18.73
N ALA A 122 -2.71 13.10 19.86
CA ALA A 122 -2.55 11.86 20.61
C ALA A 122 -2.89 10.62 19.77
N GLY A 123 -3.98 10.66 19.00
CA GLY A 123 -4.38 9.59 18.08
C GLY A 123 -3.37 9.36 16.96
N MET A 124 -2.80 10.42 16.38
CA MET A 124 -1.73 10.32 15.38
C MET A 124 -0.46 9.70 15.97
N VAL A 125 -0.03 10.14 17.16
CA VAL A 125 1.17 9.61 17.84
C VAL A 125 0.98 8.13 18.17
N LEU A 126 -0.17 7.74 18.75
CA LEU A 126 -0.51 6.34 19.00
C LEU A 126 -0.54 5.50 17.73
N GLY A 127 -1.11 6.04 16.64
CA GLY A 127 -1.12 5.38 15.33
C GLY A 127 0.29 5.13 14.78
N VAL A 128 1.16 6.15 14.82
CA VAL A 128 2.56 6.03 14.38
C VAL A 128 3.31 5.00 15.22
N ILE A 129 3.18 5.04 16.55
CA ILE A 129 3.80 4.07 17.47
C ILE A 129 3.30 2.65 17.17
N ALA A 130 2.00 2.47 16.94
CA ALA A 130 1.43 1.16 16.62
C ALA A 130 1.94 0.61 15.28
N VAL A 131 2.03 1.44 14.25
CA VAL A 131 2.55 1.06 12.92
C VAL A 131 4.04 0.73 12.98
N LEU A 132 4.85 1.54 13.67
CA LEU A 132 6.28 1.28 13.87
C LEU A 132 6.51 0.01 14.68
N GLY A 133 5.76 -0.20 15.76
CA GLY A 133 5.83 -1.40 16.58
C GLY A 133 5.43 -2.65 15.79
N PHE A 134 4.34 -2.60 15.01
CA PHE A 134 3.94 -3.71 14.15
C PHE A 134 4.98 -4.02 13.08
N SER A 135 5.57 -2.98 12.46
CA SER A 135 6.63 -3.15 11.45
C SER A 135 7.90 -3.77 12.03
N ALA A 136 8.22 -3.50 13.30
CA ALA A 136 9.37 -4.09 13.99
C ALA A 136 9.16 -5.55 14.41
N VAL A 137 7.92 -5.95 14.77
CA VAL A 137 7.59 -7.32 15.21
C VAL A 137 7.27 -8.24 14.03
N GLY A 138 6.66 -7.70 12.97
CA GLY A 138 6.26 -8.42 11.76
C GLY A 138 5.22 -9.53 12.01
N PHE A 139 4.88 -10.26 10.93
CA PHE A 139 3.95 -11.40 11.00
C PHE A 139 4.57 -12.66 11.64
N GLY A 140 5.90 -12.73 11.75
CA GLY A 140 6.61 -13.84 12.38
C GLY A 140 6.32 -13.98 13.87
N GLY A 141 6.02 -12.87 14.57
CA GLY A 141 5.60 -12.92 15.98
C GLY A 141 4.12 -13.28 16.18
N VAL A 142 3.28 -13.09 15.17
CA VAL A 142 1.83 -13.42 15.19
C VAL A 142 1.62 -14.92 15.03
N LEU A 143 2.33 -15.54 14.08
CA LEU A 143 2.10 -16.93 13.66
C LEU A 143 2.98 -17.95 14.39
N ALA A 144 4.15 -17.54 14.91
CA ALA A 144 5.10 -18.45 15.56
C ALA A 144 5.19 -18.28 17.08
N GLY A 145 4.31 -17.49 17.71
CA GLY A 145 4.34 -17.22 19.15
C GLY A 145 5.62 -16.51 19.64
N ARG A 146 6.43 -15.96 18.73
CA ARG A 146 7.69 -15.30 19.06
C ARG A 146 7.45 -13.84 19.41
N THR A 147 7.63 -13.51 20.68
CA THR A 147 7.66 -12.12 21.17
C THR A 147 8.95 -11.44 20.71
N ALA A 148 8.85 -10.40 19.89
CA ALA A 148 9.98 -9.51 19.63
C ALA A 148 9.98 -8.39 20.68
N THR A 149 10.98 -8.39 21.56
CA THR A 149 11.23 -7.33 22.53
C THR A 149 11.85 -6.15 21.83
N MET A 150 11.12 -5.04 21.70
CA MET A 150 11.68 -3.87 21.00
C MET A 150 12.72 -3.14 21.85
N VAL A 151 12.60 -3.11 23.19
CA VAL A 151 13.67 -2.68 24.11
C VAL A 151 13.50 -3.31 25.51
N VAL A 152 12.35 -3.09 26.21
CA VAL A 152 12.07 -3.63 27.58
C VAL A 152 10.62 -4.12 27.79
N LEU A 153 9.65 -3.75 26.94
CA LEU A 153 8.27 -4.27 27.02
C LEU A 153 8.01 -5.35 25.95
N PRO A 154 7.43 -6.51 26.32
CA PRO A 154 6.94 -7.49 25.35
C PRO A 154 5.72 -6.89 24.62
N VAL A 155 5.93 -6.42 23.40
CA VAL A 155 4.85 -5.92 22.55
C VAL A 155 4.34 -7.10 21.73
N THR A 156 3.16 -7.60 22.10
CA THR A 156 2.49 -8.65 21.33
C THR A 156 1.78 -8.03 20.13
N PRO A 157 1.69 -8.72 18.98
CA PRO A 157 0.98 -8.23 17.81
C PRO A 157 -0.49 -7.89 18.10
N LEU A 158 -1.11 -8.63 19.03
CA LEU A 158 -2.45 -8.35 19.56
C LEU A 158 -2.53 -7.00 20.27
N ARG A 159 -1.50 -6.58 21.01
CA ARG A 159 -1.42 -5.25 21.61
C ARG A 159 -1.28 -4.16 20.54
N CYS A 160 -0.51 -4.39 19.48
CA CYS A 160 -0.43 -3.46 18.35
C CYS A 160 -1.80 -3.30 17.66
N LEU A 161 -2.51 -4.40 17.40
CA LEU A 161 -3.85 -4.36 16.82
C LEU A 161 -4.87 -3.67 17.75
N ALA A 162 -4.80 -3.91 19.06
CA ALA A 162 -5.63 -3.24 20.05
C ALA A 162 -5.36 -1.73 20.12
N LEU A 163 -4.09 -1.30 20.04
CA LEU A 163 -3.71 0.11 19.99
C LEU A 163 -4.17 0.76 18.68
N LEU A 164 -4.10 0.04 17.56
CA LEU A 164 -4.59 0.51 16.26
C LEU A 164 -6.12 0.68 16.27
N ALA A 165 -6.83 -0.27 16.89
CA ALA A 165 -8.28 -0.19 17.09
C ALA A 165 -8.67 0.95 18.04
N ALA A 166 -7.92 1.15 19.13
CA ALA A 166 -8.14 2.25 20.07
C ALA A 166 -7.85 3.62 19.43
N ALA A 167 -6.78 3.74 18.63
CA ALA A 167 -6.48 4.95 17.86
C ALA A 167 -7.59 5.24 16.83
N ALA A 168 -8.08 4.22 16.12
CA ALA A 168 -9.21 4.36 15.20
C ALA A 168 -10.50 4.78 15.91
N LEU A 169 -10.76 4.24 17.11
CA LEU A 169 -11.91 4.61 17.93
C LEU A 169 -11.81 6.06 18.42
N LEU A 170 -10.64 6.48 18.94
CA LEU A 170 -10.40 7.85 19.38
C LEU A 170 -10.53 8.87 18.26
N LEU A 171 -10.06 8.54 17.06
CA LEU A 171 -10.22 9.39 15.87
C LEU A 171 -11.67 9.44 15.36
N ARG A 172 -12.45 8.37 15.54
CA ARG A 172 -13.89 8.32 15.17
C ARG A 172 -14.81 8.97 16.20
N LEU A 173 -14.42 8.94 17.47
CA LEU A 173 -15.14 9.57 18.58
C LEU A 173 -14.75 11.04 18.79
N ALA A 174 -13.72 11.54 18.10
CA ALA A 174 -13.49 12.96 17.97
C ALA A 174 -14.77 13.58 17.35
N PRO A 175 -15.47 14.48 18.06
CA PRO A 175 -16.77 14.95 17.62
C PRO A 175 -16.67 15.56 16.22
N ALA A 176 -17.24 14.89 15.22
CA ALA A 176 -17.65 15.56 13.99
C ALA A 176 -18.60 16.66 14.45
N ALA A 177 -18.26 17.91 14.14
CA ALA A 177 -19.08 19.06 14.46
C ALA A 177 -20.54 18.74 14.11
N ARG A 178 -21.39 18.58 15.14
CA ARG A 178 -22.82 18.70 14.92
C ARG A 178 -22.99 20.10 14.41
N ALA A 179 -23.25 20.23 13.11
CA ALA A 179 -23.65 21.48 12.50
C ALA A 179 -24.74 22.07 13.40
N ALA A 180 -24.46 23.24 13.94
CA ALA A 180 -25.41 24.03 14.69
C ALA A 180 -26.63 24.28 13.80
N ARG A 181 -27.65 23.43 13.90
CA ARG A 181 -29.02 23.77 13.53
C ARG A 181 -29.61 24.54 14.71
N ARG A 182 -29.43 25.85 14.67
CA ARG A 182 -30.48 26.78 15.13
C ARG A 182 -31.49 26.93 14.01
#